data_AF-A0A4Q2DTV6-F1
#
_entry.id   AF-A0A4Q2DTV6-F1
#
_cell.length_a   1.000
_cell.length_b   1.000
_cell.length_c   1.000
_cell.angle_alpha   90.00
_cell.angle_beta   90.00
_cell.angle_gamma   90.00
#
_symmetry.space_group_name_H-M   'P 1'
#
loop_
_entity.id
_entity.type
_entity.pdbx_description
1 polymer ?
#
loop_
_entity_poly.entity_id
_entity_poly.type
_entity_poly.pdbx_seq_one_letter_code
_entity_poly.pdbx_strand_id
1 'polypeptide(L)'
;MRHILKDGLILPRLHTIRLFNADPSALMQLKCLKTPGITDIDIAFVGYISDPAHYHGREKWQLSSTALEAFFDGKSKEATLRSLCIRAAAIEEKPLINILRNLPCLKRLTLDQDELDAISFNDLMHSDGIASNLNVLELLGLPPGFNLKPARIFGGKERNLAEDFNCAARLYRGCDSTDNDNVLNTEL
;
A
#
# COMPACT_ATOMS: atom_id res chain seq x y z
N MET A 1 19.39 25.90 -21.62
CA MET A 1 18.57 25.12 -22.58
C MET A 1 18.29 23.76 -21.97
N ARG A 2 17.04 23.49 -21.56
CA ARG A 2 16.64 22.18 -21.02
C ARG A 2 16.24 21.31 -22.20
N HIS A 3 17.11 20.40 -22.62
CA HIS A 3 16.69 19.28 -23.46
C HIS A 3 15.76 18.42 -22.59
N ILE A 4 14.47 18.72 -22.63
CA ILE A 4 13.44 17.79 -22.22
C ILE A 4 13.63 16.61 -23.17
N LEU A 5 14.16 15.50 -22.65
CA LEU A 5 14.23 14.24 -23.36
C LEU A 5 12.79 13.94 -23.82
N LYS A 6 12.51 14.14 -25.11
CA LYS A 6 11.18 13.87 -25.70
C LYS A 6 10.71 12.44 -25.39
N ASP A 7 11.68 11.56 -25.15
CA ASP A 7 11.48 10.14 -24.87
C ASP A 7 11.60 9.76 -23.39
N GLY A 8 11.78 10.74 -22.49
CA GLY A 8 12.02 10.48 -21.07
C GLY A 8 13.42 9.95 -20.76
N LEU A 9 13.68 9.69 -19.48
CA LEU A 9 14.92 9.11 -18.98
C LEU A 9 14.79 7.58 -18.93
N ILE A 10 15.61 6.87 -19.70
CA ILE A 10 15.65 5.40 -19.70
C ILE A 10 16.68 4.93 -18.68
N LEU A 11 16.23 4.10 -17.73
CA LEU A 11 17.06 3.55 -16.67
C LEU A 11 16.98 2.01 -16.69
N PRO A 12 17.70 1.34 -17.60
CA PRO A 12 17.51 -0.09 -17.87
C PRO A 12 17.99 -1.00 -16.73
N ARG A 13 18.87 -0.50 -15.86
CA ARG A 13 19.40 -1.23 -14.68
C ARG A 13 18.69 -0.84 -13.37
N LEU A 14 17.68 0.02 -13.43
CA LEU A 14 16.93 0.41 -12.24
C LEU A 14 15.86 -0.64 -11.95
N HIS A 15 16.04 -1.36 -10.85
CA HIS A 15 15.15 -2.42 -10.40
C HIS A 15 14.22 -2.00 -9.26
N THR A 16 14.63 -1.00 -8.47
CA THR A 16 13.88 -0.55 -7.30
C THR A 16 13.69 0.96 -7.34
N ILE A 17 12.47 1.41 -7.09
CA ILE A 17 12.15 2.81 -6.81
C ILE A 17 11.57 2.87 -5.40
N ARG A 18 12.15 3.75 -4.57
CA ARG A 18 11.62 4.08 -3.25
C ARG A 18 11.39 5.58 -3.16
N LEU A 19 10.17 5.97 -2.85
CA LEU A 19 9.78 7.37 -2.72
C LEU A 19 9.20 7.54 -1.32
N PHE A 20 9.90 8.29 -0.49
CA PHE A 20 9.45 8.62 0.85
C PHE A 20 9.02 10.06 0.90
N ASN A 21 7.96 10.34 1.66
CA ASN A 21 7.36 11.67 1.73
C ASN A 21 7.02 12.20 0.33
N ALA A 22 6.44 11.32 -0.50
CA ALA A 22 6.14 11.62 -1.89
C ALA A 22 4.89 12.49 -2.00
N ASP A 23 5.01 13.61 -2.70
CA ASP A 23 3.84 14.39 -3.12
C ASP A 23 3.12 13.64 -4.26
N PRO A 24 1.79 13.44 -4.22
CA PRO A 24 1.06 12.77 -5.30
C PRO A 24 1.31 13.37 -6.69
N SER A 25 1.49 14.68 -6.79
CA SER A 25 1.79 15.36 -8.06
C SER A 25 3.18 14.99 -8.61
N ALA A 26 4.11 14.56 -7.75
CA ALA A 26 5.43 14.09 -8.17
C ALA A 26 5.33 12.78 -8.98
N LEU A 27 4.29 11.95 -8.75
CA LEU A 27 4.07 10.73 -9.54
C LEU A 27 3.86 11.04 -11.03
N MET A 28 3.21 12.17 -11.33
CA MET A 28 3.03 12.62 -12.71
C MET A 28 4.35 12.94 -13.41
N GLN A 29 5.41 13.22 -12.68
CA GLN A 29 6.75 13.45 -13.23
C GLN A 29 7.47 12.13 -13.51
N LEU A 30 7.17 11.09 -12.74
CA LEU A 30 7.78 9.76 -12.90
C LEU A 30 7.30 9.03 -14.16
N LYS A 31 6.25 9.50 -14.83
CA LYS A 31 5.88 9.02 -16.17
C LYS A 31 7.00 9.20 -17.20
N CYS A 32 7.88 10.17 -16.96
CA CYS A 32 9.06 10.41 -17.79
C CYS A 32 10.18 9.39 -17.55
N LEU A 33 10.08 8.53 -16.53
CA LEU A 33 11.05 7.48 -16.26
C LEU A 33 10.62 6.18 -16.95
N LYS A 34 11.46 5.69 -17.85
CA LYS A 34 11.32 4.38 -18.52
C LYS A 34 12.23 3.37 -17.84
N THR A 35 11.63 2.44 -17.11
CA THR A 35 12.32 1.48 -16.25
C THR A 35 11.91 0.05 -16.62
N PRO A 36 12.39 -0.50 -17.75
CA PRO A 36 11.92 -1.79 -18.26
C PRO A 36 12.22 -2.96 -17.30
N GLY A 37 13.24 -2.81 -16.44
CA GLY A 37 13.64 -3.81 -15.46
C GLY A 37 13.09 -3.58 -14.05
N ILE A 38 12.12 -2.69 -13.85
CA ILE A 38 11.60 -2.40 -12.51
C ILE A 38 10.92 -3.63 -11.89
N THR A 39 11.32 -4.02 -10.69
CA THR A 39 10.77 -5.15 -9.97
C THR A 39 10.09 -4.74 -8.67
N ASP A 40 10.54 -3.64 -8.06
CA ASP A 40 10.11 -3.23 -6.72
C ASP A 40 9.78 -1.74 -6.69
N ILE A 41 8.58 -1.40 -6.25
CA ILE A 41 8.12 -0.03 -6.06
C ILE A 41 7.62 0.12 -4.62
N ASP A 42 8.14 1.12 -3.93
CA ASP A 42 7.76 1.46 -2.56
C ASP A 42 7.48 2.97 -2.49
N ILE A 43 6.24 3.33 -2.22
CA ILE A 43 5.78 4.72 -2.20
C ILE A 43 5.15 4.98 -0.84
N ALA A 44 5.76 5.86 -0.07
CA ALA A 44 5.17 6.45 1.12
C ALA A 44 4.88 7.92 0.83
N PHE A 45 3.60 8.28 0.79
CA PHE A 45 3.19 9.65 0.51
C PHE A 45 3.40 10.57 1.70
N VAL A 46 3.38 11.88 1.45
CA VAL A 46 3.31 12.90 2.49
C VAL A 46 1.97 12.74 3.23
N GLY A 47 1.94 11.91 4.27
CA GLY A 47 0.76 11.62 5.07
C GLY A 47 1.16 11.27 6.50
N TYR A 48 0.90 12.20 7.42
CA TYR A 48 0.71 12.05 8.88
C TYR A 48 1.62 11.12 9.68
N ILE A 49 2.90 10.96 9.34
CA ILE A 49 3.85 10.34 10.26
C ILE A 49 4.32 11.40 11.28
N SER A 50 3.50 11.73 12.29
CA SER A 50 4.04 12.14 13.62
C SER A 50 3.02 12.55 14.71
N ASP A 51 1.73 12.79 14.46
CA ASP A 51 0.85 13.23 15.57
C ASP A 51 -0.64 12.82 15.45
N PRO A 52 -1.07 11.78 16.20
CA PRO A 52 -2.47 11.35 16.39
C PRO A 52 -3.44 12.48 16.80
N ALA A 53 -2.97 13.51 17.49
CA ALA A 53 -3.83 14.59 18.00
C ALA A 53 -4.22 15.63 16.92
N HIS A 54 -3.54 15.63 15.77
CA HIS A 54 -3.79 16.60 14.68
C HIS A 54 -4.65 16.03 13.53
N TYR A 55 -5.26 14.85 13.70
CA TYR A 55 -5.99 14.11 12.66
C TYR A 55 -7.34 14.74 12.24
N HIS A 56 -7.87 15.70 12.99
CA HIS A 56 -9.24 16.19 12.77
C HIS A 56 -9.39 17.37 11.79
N GLY A 57 -8.32 17.84 11.13
CA GLY A 57 -8.38 19.13 10.43
C GLY A 57 -7.72 19.24 9.06
N ARG A 58 -7.00 18.22 8.59
CA ARG A 58 -6.35 18.32 7.29
C ARG A 58 -7.04 17.40 6.29
N GLU A 59 -7.44 18.00 5.17
CA GLU A 59 -8.04 17.32 4.03
C GLU A 59 -7.21 16.08 3.69
N LYS A 60 -7.85 14.91 3.81
CA LYS A 60 -7.24 13.65 3.40
C LYS A 60 -6.94 13.78 1.92
N TRP A 61 -5.67 13.68 1.58
CA TRP A 61 -5.25 13.73 0.18
C TRP A 61 -5.76 12.46 -0.49
N GLN A 62 -6.90 12.59 -1.15
CA GLN A 62 -7.45 11.57 -2.01
C GLN A 62 -6.52 11.48 -3.20
N LEU A 63 -5.81 10.35 -3.31
CA LEU A 63 -4.91 10.14 -4.41
C LEU A 63 -5.75 10.15 -5.69
N SER A 64 -5.63 11.21 -6.50
CA SER A 64 -6.41 11.28 -7.73
C SER A 64 -6.07 10.04 -8.55
N SER A 65 -7.09 9.30 -8.97
CA SER A 65 -6.94 8.05 -9.73
C SER A 65 -5.90 8.22 -10.85
N THR A 66 -5.95 9.38 -11.50
CA THR A 66 -5.11 9.81 -12.60
C THR A 66 -3.61 9.80 -12.32
N ALA A 67 -3.13 10.12 -11.12
CA ALA A 67 -1.69 10.24 -10.86
C ALA A 67 -1.01 8.88 -10.74
N LEU A 68 -1.64 7.97 -10.01
CA LEU A 68 -1.16 6.62 -9.81
C LEU A 68 -1.40 5.78 -11.08
N GLU A 69 -2.57 5.90 -11.70
CA GLU A 69 -2.86 5.28 -13.00
C GLU A 69 -1.84 5.75 -14.04
N ALA A 70 -1.59 7.05 -14.22
CA ALA A 70 -0.62 7.54 -15.20
C ALA A 70 0.82 7.06 -14.94
N PHE A 71 1.18 6.79 -13.68
CA PHE A 71 2.48 6.21 -13.36
C PHE A 71 2.60 4.75 -13.83
N PHE A 72 1.50 4.00 -13.79
CA PHE A 72 1.41 2.60 -14.21
C PHE A 72 0.93 2.38 -15.66
N ASP A 73 0.33 3.37 -16.31
CA ASP A 73 -0.21 3.36 -17.69
C ASP A 73 0.89 3.18 -18.79
N GLY A 74 2.14 2.99 -18.38
CA GLY A 74 3.26 2.68 -19.26
C GLY A 74 3.43 1.17 -19.43
N LYS A 75 3.06 0.64 -20.61
CA LYS A 75 3.25 -0.76 -21.05
C LYS A 75 4.61 -1.40 -20.72
N SER A 76 5.66 -0.60 -20.49
CA SER A 76 7.01 -1.11 -20.20
C SER A 76 7.20 -1.61 -18.76
N LYS A 77 6.31 -1.27 -17.81
CA LYS A 77 6.47 -1.61 -16.39
C LYS A 77 5.69 -2.87 -15.98
N GLU A 78 4.69 -3.25 -16.77
CA GLU A 78 3.68 -4.27 -16.44
C GLU A 78 4.25 -5.69 -16.35
N ALA A 79 5.31 -6.00 -17.13
CA ALA A 79 5.83 -7.35 -17.25
C ALA A 79 6.84 -7.76 -16.16
N THR A 80 7.41 -6.81 -15.43
CA THR A 80 8.55 -7.07 -14.53
C THR A 80 8.28 -6.73 -13.07
N LEU A 81 7.27 -5.90 -12.78
CA LEU A 81 6.96 -5.52 -11.41
C LEU A 81 6.47 -6.72 -10.60
N ARG A 82 7.13 -6.98 -9.46
CA ARG A 82 6.87 -8.11 -8.56
C ARG A 82 6.44 -7.66 -7.17
N SER A 83 6.89 -6.49 -6.71
CA SER A 83 6.54 -5.94 -5.40
C SER A 83 6.04 -4.51 -5.53
N LEU A 84 4.87 -4.26 -4.94
CA LEU A 84 4.28 -2.94 -4.81
C LEU A 84 3.93 -2.68 -3.35
N CYS A 85 4.55 -1.65 -2.77
CA CYS A 85 4.24 -1.14 -1.45
C CYS A 85 3.72 0.29 -1.57
N ILE A 86 2.55 0.53 -1.02
CA ILE A 86 1.94 1.86 -0.97
C ILE A 86 1.55 2.17 0.47
N ARG A 87 2.05 3.29 0.99
CA ARG A 87 1.89 3.70 2.39
C ARG A 87 1.36 5.12 2.50
N ALA A 88 0.60 5.36 3.57
CA ALA A 88 0.06 6.66 3.91
C ALA A 88 -0.72 7.31 2.75
N ALA A 89 -1.49 6.49 2.02
CA ALA A 89 -2.29 6.92 0.88
C ALA A 89 -3.76 6.63 1.14
N ALA A 90 -4.64 7.61 0.94
CA ALA A 90 -6.07 7.35 0.80
C ALA A 90 -6.35 7.04 -0.67
N ILE A 91 -6.46 5.76 -1.01
CA ILE A 91 -6.68 5.31 -2.39
C ILE A 91 -8.09 4.78 -2.51
N GLU A 92 -8.85 5.34 -3.44
CA GLU A 92 -10.14 4.77 -3.80
C GLU A 92 -9.99 3.35 -4.35
N GLU A 93 -10.97 2.51 -4.05
CA GLU A 93 -10.99 1.10 -4.46
C GLU A 93 -10.84 0.91 -5.98
N LYS A 94 -11.64 1.63 -6.78
CA LYS A 94 -11.68 1.44 -8.25
C LYS A 94 -10.33 1.72 -8.92
N PRO A 95 -9.64 2.84 -8.64
CA PRO A 95 -8.28 3.07 -9.15
C PRO A 95 -7.29 1.99 -8.74
N LEU A 96 -7.35 1.53 -7.48
CA LEU A 96 -6.46 0.47 -7.01
C LEU A 96 -6.69 -0.83 -7.78
N ILE A 97 -7.95 -1.24 -7.98
CA ILE A 97 -8.31 -2.39 -8.82
C ILE A 97 -7.75 -2.24 -10.22
N ASN A 98 -7.94 -1.08 -10.85
CA ASN A 98 -7.45 -0.83 -12.21
C ASN A 98 -5.93 -0.98 -12.32
N ILE A 99 -5.19 -0.44 -11.35
CA ILE A 99 -3.73 -0.55 -11.31
C ILE A 99 -3.31 -2.01 -11.15
N LEU A 100 -3.88 -2.70 -10.18
CA LEU A 100 -3.51 -4.09 -9.89
C LEU A 100 -3.85 -5.04 -11.05
N ARG A 101 -4.93 -4.79 -11.80
CA ARG A 101 -5.27 -5.53 -13.03
C ARG A 101 -4.20 -5.42 -14.10
N ASN A 102 -3.51 -4.29 -14.17
CA ASN A 102 -2.43 -4.04 -15.13
C ASN A 102 -1.06 -4.57 -14.65
N LEU A 103 -1.01 -5.27 -13.52
CA LEU A 103 0.23 -5.79 -12.93
C LEU A 103 0.18 -7.32 -12.78
N PRO A 104 0.10 -8.08 -13.90
CA PRO A 104 -0.09 -9.53 -13.86
C PRO A 104 1.08 -10.31 -13.21
N CYS A 105 2.26 -9.69 -13.13
CA CYS A 105 3.45 -10.29 -12.52
C CYS A 105 3.60 -9.97 -11.02
N LEU A 106 2.68 -9.20 -10.43
CA LEU A 106 2.75 -8.78 -9.04
C LEU A 106 2.64 -9.99 -8.11
N LYS A 107 3.64 -10.17 -7.24
CA LYS A 107 3.73 -11.26 -6.25
C LYS A 107 3.57 -10.79 -4.82
N ARG A 108 3.87 -9.52 -4.54
CA ARG A 108 3.76 -8.91 -3.23
C ARG A 108 3.03 -7.59 -3.34
N LEU A 109 1.98 -7.44 -2.54
CA LEU A 109 1.26 -6.19 -2.36
C LEU A 109 1.27 -5.83 -0.87
N THR A 110 1.77 -4.63 -0.55
CA THR A 110 1.73 -4.07 0.80
C THR A 110 0.92 -2.79 0.75
N LEU A 111 -0.20 -2.76 1.47
CA LEU A 111 -1.04 -1.58 1.64
C LEU A 111 -0.97 -1.18 3.12
N ASP A 112 -0.40 -0.01 3.37
CA ASP A 112 -0.30 0.58 4.70
C ASP A 112 -1.23 1.80 4.74
N GLN A 113 -2.48 1.55 5.11
CA GLN A 113 -3.58 2.51 5.03
C GLN A 113 -4.46 2.44 6.27
N ASP A 114 -4.80 3.62 6.78
CA ASP A 114 -5.73 3.78 7.91
C ASP A 114 -7.20 3.57 7.51
N GLU A 115 -7.53 3.53 6.21
CA GLU A 115 -8.92 3.69 5.71
C GLU A 115 -9.39 2.68 4.68
N LEU A 116 -8.63 1.62 4.43
CA LEU A 116 -9.15 0.55 3.59
C LEU A 116 -10.31 -0.13 4.34
N ASP A 117 -11.54 0.07 3.88
CA ASP A 117 -12.68 -0.61 4.47
C ASP A 117 -12.76 -2.07 3.98
N ALA A 118 -13.41 -2.91 4.79
CA ALA A 118 -13.48 -4.35 4.52
C ALA A 118 -14.32 -4.70 3.29
N ILE A 119 -15.24 -3.83 2.86
CA ILE A 119 -16.08 -4.06 1.68
C ILE A 119 -15.21 -3.85 0.43
N SER A 120 -14.54 -2.71 0.34
CA SER A 120 -13.62 -2.39 -0.75
C SER A 120 -12.48 -3.38 -0.87
N PHE A 121 -11.94 -3.87 0.24
CA PHE A 121 -10.93 -4.93 0.19
C PHE A 121 -11.49 -6.25 -0.36
N ASN A 122 -12.71 -6.62 0.00
CA ASN A 122 -13.32 -7.83 -0.56
C ASN A 122 -13.51 -7.70 -2.06
N ASP A 123 -14.05 -6.57 -2.52
CA ASP A 123 -14.27 -6.33 -3.95
C ASP A 123 -12.95 -6.32 -4.74
N LEU A 124 -11.88 -5.75 -4.16
CA LEU A 124 -10.52 -5.83 -4.69
C LEU A 124 -10.07 -7.28 -4.91
N MET A 125 -10.29 -8.15 -3.92
CA MET A 125 -9.81 -9.53 -3.98
C MET A 125 -10.70 -10.44 -4.85
N HIS A 126 -11.99 -10.13 -5.01
CA HIS A 126 -12.89 -10.85 -5.93
C HIS A 126 -12.73 -10.39 -7.39
N SER A 127 -11.99 -9.32 -7.64
CA SER A 127 -11.72 -8.88 -9.00
C SER A 127 -10.81 -9.88 -9.74
N ASP A 128 -11.23 -10.25 -10.95
CA ASP A 128 -10.59 -11.31 -11.73
C ASP A 128 -9.07 -11.07 -11.90
N GLY A 129 -8.27 -12.09 -11.55
CA GLY A 129 -6.85 -12.17 -11.88
C GLY A 129 -5.86 -11.49 -10.92
N ILE A 130 -6.32 -10.66 -9.97
CA ILE A 130 -5.43 -9.97 -9.03
C ILE A 130 -4.95 -10.94 -7.94
N ALA A 131 -5.88 -11.60 -7.26
CA ALA A 131 -5.56 -12.47 -6.14
C ALA A 131 -4.82 -13.76 -6.55
N SER A 132 -5.01 -14.24 -7.79
CA SER A 132 -4.41 -15.50 -8.25
C SER A 132 -2.89 -15.43 -8.43
N ASN A 133 -2.34 -14.22 -8.59
CA ASN A 133 -0.91 -14.01 -8.80
C ASN A 133 -0.15 -13.61 -7.55
N LEU A 134 -0.84 -13.10 -6.52
CA LEU A 134 -0.24 -12.63 -5.28
C LEU A 134 0.18 -13.80 -4.38
N ASN A 135 1.46 -13.79 -3.99
CA ASN A 135 2.01 -14.71 -2.99
C ASN A 135 1.96 -14.11 -1.59
N VAL A 136 2.07 -12.78 -1.49
CA VAL A 136 2.09 -12.05 -0.23
C VAL A 136 1.17 -10.85 -0.33
N LEU A 137 0.28 -10.74 0.65
CA LEU A 137 -0.55 -9.57 0.87
C LEU A 137 -0.33 -9.10 2.31
N GLU A 138 0.13 -7.87 2.45
CA GLU A 138 0.35 -7.22 3.74
C GLU A 138 -0.61 -6.03 3.84
N LEU A 139 -1.49 -6.09 4.83
CA LEU A 139 -2.40 -4.99 5.17
C LEU A 139 -1.96 -4.45 6.52
N LEU A 140 -1.45 -3.22 6.53
CA LEU A 140 -0.93 -2.53 7.70
C LEU A 140 -1.82 -1.32 8.01
N GLY A 141 -1.82 -0.88 9.27
CA GLY A 141 -2.58 0.30 9.70
C GLY A 141 -4.11 0.11 9.74
N LEU A 142 -4.61 -1.13 9.68
CA LEU A 142 -6.06 -1.38 9.60
C LEU A 142 -6.83 -0.81 10.81
N PRO A 143 -8.02 -0.22 10.58
CA PRO A 143 -8.81 0.36 11.66
C PRO A 143 -9.32 -0.71 12.64
N PRO A 144 -9.56 -0.35 13.91
CA PRO A 144 -10.20 -1.25 14.87
C PRO A 144 -11.54 -1.75 14.32
N GLY A 145 -11.74 -3.08 14.30
CA GLY A 145 -12.96 -3.69 13.78
C GLY A 145 -12.94 -4.00 12.28
N PHE A 146 -11.82 -3.80 11.58
CA PHE A 146 -11.63 -4.33 10.23
C PHE A 146 -11.83 -5.85 10.22
N ASN A 147 -12.87 -6.31 9.53
CA ASN A 147 -13.27 -7.72 9.52
C ASN A 147 -13.17 -8.26 8.10
N LEU A 148 -12.12 -9.04 7.87
CA LEU A 148 -12.00 -9.85 6.67
C LEU A 148 -13.06 -10.94 6.71
N LYS A 149 -14.14 -10.75 5.95
CA LYS A 149 -15.01 -11.89 5.63
C LYS A 149 -14.13 -12.97 5.01
N PRO A 150 -14.28 -14.25 5.41
CA PRO A 150 -13.51 -15.33 4.84
C PRO A 150 -13.75 -15.37 3.34
N ALA A 151 -12.81 -14.78 2.63
CA ALA A 151 -12.88 -14.63 1.20
C ALA A 151 -12.52 -16.02 0.66
N ARG A 152 -13.37 -16.62 -0.17
CA ARG A 152 -13.17 -17.95 -0.80
C ARG A 152 -11.99 -17.97 -1.80
N ILE A 153 -11.06 -17.03 -1.66
CA ILE A 153 -10.19 -16.50 -2.70
C ILE A 153 -8.90 -17.31 -2.82
N PHE A 154 -8.45 -17.93 -1.74
CA PHE A 154 -7.39 -18.92 -1.81
C PHE A 154 -8.05 -20.28 -1.97
N GLY A 155 -8.07 -20.80 -3.21
CA GLY A 155 -8.72 -22.05 -3.62
C GLY A 155 -8.21 -23.35 -2.97
N GLY A 156 -7.83 -23.32 -1.70
CA GLY A 156 -7.72 -24.50 -0.86
C GLY A 156 -9.11 -24.90 -0.38
N LYS A 157 -9.45 -26.19 -0.51
CA LYS A 157 -10.61 -26.83 0.14
C LYS A 157 -10.85 -26.22 1.52
N GLU A 158 -12.10 -25.88 1.84
CA GLU A 158 -12.55 -25.40 3.15
C GLU A 158 -11.78 -26.08 4.29
N ARG A 159 -10.76 -25.40 4.79
CA ARG A 159 -10.22 -25.65 6.12
C ARG A 159 -10.91 -24.64 7.02
N ASN A 160 -11.32 -25.07 8.21
CA ASN A 160 -12.03 -24.23 9.17
C ASN A 160 -11.20 -22.98 9.52
N LEU A 161 -11.45 -21.88 8.81
CA LEU A 161 -10.75 -20.59 8.93
C LEU A 161 -10.90 -19.93 10.32
N ALA A 162 -11.87 -20.39 11.13
CA ALA A 162 -12.06 -19.91 12.50
C ALA A 162 -10.86 -20.23 13.42
N GLU A 163 -10.05 -21.25 13.11
CA GLU A 163 -8.87 -21.60 13.91
C GLU A 163 -7.60 -20.88 13.45
N ASP A 164 -7.47 -20.58 12.14
CA ASP A 164 -6.26 -19.97 11.58
C ASP A 164 -6.15 -18.45 11.81
N PHE A 165 -7.27 -17.72 11.88
CA PHE A 165 -7.25 -16.27 12.14
C PHE A 165 -6.75 -15.93 13.56
N ASN A 166 -6.91 -16.83 14.52
CA ASN A 166 -6.39 -16.65 15.89
C ASN A 166 -4.85 -16.78 15.98
N CYS A 167 -4.19 -17.38 14.99
CA CYS A 167 -2.73 -17.49 14.96
C CYS A 167 -2.06 -16.22 14.39
N ALA A 168 -2.68 -15.53 13.42
CA ALA A 168 -2.09 -14.34 12.80
C ALA A 168 -2.25 -13.06 13.65
N ALA A 169 -3.34 -12.94 14.42
CA ALA A 169 -3.60 -11.75 15.24
C ALA A 169 -2.72 -11.65 16.51
N ARG A 170 -1.85 -12.64 16.78
CA ARG A 170 -1.02 -12.69 17.99
C ARG A 170 0.35 -11.99 17.88
N LEU A 171 0.72 -11.45 16.72
CA LEU A 171 2.06 -10.86 16.50
C LEU A 171 2.11 -9.31 16.62
N TYR A 172 1.01 -8.64 16.91
CA TYR A 172 0.96 -7.17 17.11
C TYR A 172 0.40 -6.75 18.49
N ARG A 173 0.75 -7.50 19.55
CA ARG A 173 0.71 -6.98 20.93
C ARG A 173 2.08 -7.14 21.56
N GLY A 174 2.97 -6.20 21.29
CA GLY A 174 4.25 -6.10 21.97
C GLY A 174 4.73 -4.67 21.89
N CYS A 175 4.95 -4.06 23.06
CA CYS A 175 5.40 -2.69 23.31
C CYS A 175 4.31 -1.63 23.57
N ASP A 176 3.52 -1.86 24.62
CA ASP A 176 3.10 -0.78 25.52
C ASP A 176 3.51 -1.19 26.94
N SER A 177 4.77 -0.94 27.28
CA SER A 177 5.24 -0.87 28.66
C SER A 177 5.50 0.59 28.99
N THR A 178 4.49 1.27 29.53
CA THR A 178 4.71 2.47 30.32
C THR A 178 4.43 2.10 31.78
N ASP A 179 5.47 1.60 32.43
CA ASP A 179 5.57 1.64 33.89
C ASP A 179 5.61 3.12 34.30
N ASN A 180 4.46 3.65 34.71
CA ASN A 180 4.37 4.91 35.43
C ASN A 180 4.23 4.59 36.93
N ASP A 181 5.34 4.17 37.54
CA ASP A 181 5.52 4.24 38.98
C ASP A 181 5.79 5.71 39.37
N ASN A 182 4.71 6.47 39.57
CA ASN A 182 4.81 7.74 40.28
C ASN A 182 4.82 7.48 41.79
N VAL A 183 6.04 7.39 42.31
CA VAL A 183 6.34 7.43 43.75
C VAL A 183 5.93 8.79 44.30
N LEU A 184 4.99 8.75 45.24
CA LEU A 184 4.71 9.80 46.21
C LEU A 184 6.00 10.18 46.95
N ASN A 185 6.42 11.44 46.86
CA ASN A 185 7.31 12.04 47.85
C ASN A 185 6.64 13.25 48.50
N THR A 186 6.34 13.04 49.77
CA THR A 186 5.92 13.95 50.83
C THR A 186 7.13 14.75 51.33
N GLU A 187 6.87 15.89 52.00
CA GLU A 187 7.80 16.74 52.79
C GLU A 187 8.68 17.69 51.94
N LEU A 188 8.63 19.01 52.09
CA LEU A 188 8.68 19.87 53.28
C LEU A 188 7.89 21.19 53.10
#